data_AF-A0A084SW63-F1
#
_entry.id   AF-A0A084SW63-F1
#
_cell.length_a   1.000
_cell.length_b   1.000
_cell.length_c   1.000
_cell.angle_alpha   90.00
_cell.angle_beta   90.00
_cell.angle_gamma   90.00
#
_symmetry.space_group_name_H-M   'P 1'
#
loop_
_entity.id
_entity.type
_entity.pdbx_description
1 polymer ?
#
loop_
_entity_poly.entity_id
_entity_poly.type
_entity_poly.pdbx_seq_one_letter_code
_entity_poly.pdbx_strand_id
1 'polypeptide(L)'
;MKPDLIKGTLVVLHAVERHALSSEQHDALRHSRLLLHFILGSEEEGMFKAFLENVDTAPPPLVLSFATKDEADNWLLNHPAPPHGAVIGVASERYHVAYSRQLEYRNLLRLPSEAELAQMEESEDEGEDAAEDETEPPNPFERTRFSLFELYRWACFHLHPMEQRISSPEEREAIRTTRIAFDFVMYVGEEHGFEDFLRSLHAARTSRPLQSFATREAAESWLETQPEPPPPAVVAIGGELYAVGYNRRREVRVLIRIPQQRELDAGPPAAV
;
A
#
# COMPACT_ATOMS: atom_id res chain seq x y z
N MET A 1 0.24 -6.39 -27.13
CA MET A 1 0.81 -6.35 -25.76
C MET A 1 -0.35 -6.03 -24.85
N LYS A 2 -0.71 -6.89 -23.89
CA LYS A 2 -1.70 -6.49 -22.87
C LYS A 2 -1.08 -5.31 -22.11
N PRO A 3 -1.81 -4.20 -21.86
CA PRO A 3 -1.29 -3.13 -21.02
C PRO A 3 -0.82 -3.71 -19.68
N ASP A 4 0.29 -3.19 -19.15
CA ASP A 4 0.74 -3.49 -17.80
C ASP A 4 -0.45 -3.32 -16.84
N LEU A 5 -0.71 -4.32 -16.00
CA LEU A 5 -1.92 -4.43 -15.18
C LEU A 5 -2.22 -3.13 -14.44
N ILE A 6 -1.22 -2.60 -13.72
CA ILE A 6 -1.35 -1.39 -12.92
C ILE A 6 -1.67 -0.18 -13.82
N LYS A 7 -1.01 -0.05 -14.97
CA LYS A 7 -1.25 1.05 -15.91
C LYS A 7 -2.66 0.98 -16.52
N GLY A 8 -3.13 -0.22 -16.84
CA GLY A 8 -4.51 -0.45 -17.27
C GLY A 8 -5.51 -0.02 -16.20
N THR A 9 -5.32 -0.47 -14.95
CA THR A 9 -6.16 -0.10 -13.81
C THR A 9 -6.18 1.41 -13.57
N LEU A 10 -5.03 2.10 -13.65
CA LEU A 10 -4.95 3.56 -13.51
C LEU A 10 -5.81 4.30 -14.53
N VAL A 11 -5.81 3.84 -15.79
CA VAL A 11 -6.64 4.43 -16.86
C VAL A 11 -8.12 4.25 -16.56
N VAL A 12 -8.52 3.04 -16.13
CA VAL A 12 -9.92 2.73 -15.83
C VAL A 12 -10.42 3.47 -14.58
N LEU A 13 -9.61 3.56 -13.52
CA LEU A 13 -9.98 4.29 -12.30
C LEU A 13 -10.26 5.78 -12.54
N HIS A 14 -9.60 6.39 -13.53
CA HIS A 14 -9.95 7.75 -13.93
C HIS A 14 -11.35 7.82 -14.55
N ALA A 15 -11.72 6.87 -15.42
CA ALA A 15 -13.07 6.79 -15.96
C ALA A 15 -14.12 6.56 -14.85
N VAL A 16 -13.74 5.83 -13.79
CA VAL A 16 -14.57 5.60 -12.60
C VAL A 16 -14.91 6.90 -11.85
N GLU A 17 -14.08 7.96 -11.94
CA GLU A 17 -14.33 9.23 -11.23
C GLU A 17 -15.65 9.89 -11.61
N ARG A 18 -16.17 9.67 -12.83
CA ARG A 18 -17.48 10.19 -13.25
C ARG A 18 -18.65 9.63 -12.43
N HIS A 19 -18.43 8.53 -11.71
CA HIS A 19 -19.42 7.88 -10.85
C HIS A 19 -19.34 8.34 -9.39
N ALA A 20 -18.32 9.11 -9.01
CA ALA A 20 -18.19 9.69 -7.68
C ALA A 20 -19.27 10.77 -7.48
N LEU A 21 -19.90 10.73 -6.31
CA LEU A 21 -20.99 11.63 -5.92
C LEU A 21 -20.60 12.57 -4.77
N SER A 22 -19.43 12.35 -4.16
CA SER A 22 -18.94 13.14 -3.03
C SER A 22 -17.45 13.42 -3.14
N SER A 23 -16.97 14.42 -2.40
CA SER A 23 -15.54 14.73 -2.28
C SER A 23 -14.74 13.54 -1.75
N GLU A 24 -15.31 12.81 -0.82
CA GLU A 24 -14.70 11.64 -0.16
C GLU A 24 -14.50 10.50 -1.16
N GLN A 25 -15.45 10.28 -2.08
CA GLN A 25 -15.29 9.31 -3.17
C GLN A 25 -14.19 9.70 -4.15
N HIS A 26 -14.10 10.99 -4.50
CA HIS A 26 -12.98 11.50 -5.31
C HIS A 26 -11.64 11.33 -4.60
N ASP A 27 -11.57 11.64 -3.32
CA ASP A 27 -10.37 11.50 -2.51
C ASP A 27 -9.98 10.01 -2.33
N ALA A 28 -10.95 9.11 -2.16
CA ALA A 28 -10.69 7.67 -2.12
C ALA A 28 -10.07 7.17 -3.43
N LEU A 29 -10.63 7.55 -4.59
CA LEU A 29 -10.06 7.22 -5.90
C LEU A 29 -8.69 7.87 -6.13
N ARG A 30 -8.48 9.08 -5.63
CA ARG A 30 -7.18 9.76 -5.70
C ARG A 30 -6.11 8.99 -4.92
N HIS A 31 -6.37 8.62 -3.67
CA HIS A 31 -5.41 7.87 -2.85
C HIS A 31 -5.18 6.45 -3.37
N SER A 32 -6.21 5.84 -3.95
CA SER A 32 -6.13 4.58 -4.68
C SER A 32 -5.15 4.62 -5.85
N ARG A 33 -5.23 5.66 -6.69
CA ARG A 33 -4.25 5.86 -7.79
C ARG A 33 -2.84 6.13 -7.25
N LEU A 34 -2.71 6.90 -6.17
CA LEU A 34 -1.41 7.14 -5.53
C LEU A 34 -0.77 5.84 -5.02
N LEU A 35 -1.58 4.93 -4.46
CA LEU A 35 -1.12 3.61 -4.03
C LEU A 35 -0.62 2.76 -5.21
N LEU A 36 -1.36 2.76 -6.33
CA LEU A 36 -0.94 2.07 -7.55
C LEU A 36 0.37 2.65 -8.14
N HIS A 37 0.54 3.98 -8.10
CA HIS A 37 1.81 4.62 -8.47
C HIS A 37 2.96 4.24 -7.53
N PHE A 38 2.68 4.10 -6.24
CA PHE A 38 3.66 3.62 -5.26
C PHE A 38 4.10 2.19 -5.56
N ILE A 39 3.18 1.26 -5.83
CA ILE A 39 3.49 -0.14 -6.19
C ILE A 39 4.31 -0.18 -7.50
N LEU A 40 3.94 0.63 -8.49
CA LEU A 40 4.66 0.71 -9.75
C LEU A 40 6.10 1.22 -9.56
N GLY A 41 6.29 2.27 -8.75
CA GLY A 41 7.59 2.90 -8.54
C GLY A 41 8.49 2.21 -7.50
N SER A 42 7.93 1.32 -6.68
CA SER A 42 8.70 0.44 -5.77
C SER A 42 9.22 -0.83 -6.46
N GLU A 43 8.94 -0.99 -7.76
CA GLU A 43 9.30 -2.18 -8.57
C GLU A 43 8.66 -3.47 -8.04
N GLU A 44 7.51 -3.36 -7.36
CA GLU A 44 6.80 -4.50 -6.76
C GLU A 44 5.68 -5.05 -7.66
N GLU A 45 5.54 -4.54 -8.89
CA GLU A 45 4.48 -4.92 -9.84
C GLU A 45 4.40 -6.44 -10.07
N GLY A 46 5.55 -7.12 -10.16
CA GLY A 46 5.59 -8.57 -10.32
C GLY A 46 5.03 -9.32 -9.10
N MET A 47 5.34 -8.85 -7.89
CA MET A 47 4.81 -9.42 -6.64
C MET A 47 3.32 -9.10 -6.49
N PHE A 48 2.91 -7.87 -6.81
CA PHE A 48 1.52 -7.48 -6.77
C PHE A 48 0.66 -8.29 -7.74
N LYS A 49 1.14 -8.52 -8.96
CA LYS A 49 0.44 -9.36 -9.94
C LYS A 49 0.29 -10.80 -9.44
N ALA A 50 1.35 -11.39 -8.89
CA ALA A 50 1.28 -12.72 -8.31
C ALA A 50 0.32 -12.77 -7.11
N PHE A 51 0.29 -11.73 -6.29
CA PHE A 51 -0.65 -11.60 -5.17
C PHE A 51 -2.10 -11.55 -5.67
N LEU A 52 -2.39 -10.71 -6.68
CA LEU A 52 -3.71 -10.58 -7.28
C LEU A 52 -4.21 -11.91 -7.87
N GLU A 53 -3.34 -12.67 -8.54
CA GLU A 53 -3.69 -13.98 -9.14
C GLU A 53 -4.01 -15.06 -8.10
N ASN A 54 -3.56 -14.90 -6.85
CA ASN A 54 -3.71 -15.89 -5.79
C ASN A 54 -4.62 -15.43 -4.63
N VAL A 55 -5.19 -14.21 -4.71
CA VAL A 55 -5.93 -13.58 -3.61
C VAL A 55 -7.12 -14.42 -3.12
N ASP A 56 -7.76 -15.17 -4.02
CA ASP A 56 -8.95 -15.99 -3.72
C ASP A 56 -8.63 -17.50 -3.58
N THR A 57 -7.39 -17.93 -3.78
CA THR A 57 -7.05 -19.35 -3.98
C THR A 57 -5.97 -19.89 -3.05
N ALA A 58 -5.17 -19.03 -2.43
CA ALA A 58 -4.18 -19.45 -1.45
C ALA A 58 -4.07 -18.45 -0.31
N PRO A 59 -3.86 -18.90 0.94
CA PRO A 59 -3.46 -17.99 2.00
C PRO A 59 -2.20 -17.26 1.52
N PRO A 60 -2.05 -15.95 1.84
CA PRO A 60 -0.95 -15.15 1.33
C PRO A 60 0.39 -15.88 1.49
N PRO A 61 1.36 -15.74 0.58
CA PRO A 61 2.66 -16.37 0.78
C PRO A 61 3.29 -15.98 2.13
N LEU A 62 4.32 -16.68 2.57
CA LEU A 62 5.07 -16.24 3.75
C LEU A 62 6.14 -15.26 3.30
N VAL A 63 6.21 -14.11 3.96
CA VAL A 63 7.25 -13.11 3.69
C VAL A 63 8.63 -13.64 4.09
N LEU A 64 8.68 -14.35 5.22
CA LEU A 64 9.86 -15.04 5.77
C LEU A 64 9.39 -16.28 6.53
N SER A 65 10.28 -17.27 6.69
CA SER A 65 10.02 -18.48 7.47
C SER A 65 11.18 -18.78 8.42
N PHE A 66 10.84 -19.13 9.66
CA PHE A 66 11.77 -19.48 10.73
C PHE A 66 11.49 -20.90 11.22
N ALA A 67 12.53 -21.60 11.70
CA ALA A 67 12.35 -22.95 12.24
C ALA A 67 11.73 -22.91 13.65
N THR A 68 12.04 -21.87 14.43
CA THR A 68 11.58 -21.74 15.82
C THR A 68 11.10 -20.33 16.14
N LYS A 69 10.25 -20.22 17.18
CA LYS A 69 9.76 -18.92 17.66
C LYS A 69 10.90 -18.03 18.19
N ASP A 70 11.88 -18.62 18.86
CA ASP A 70 13.03 -17.88 19.38
C ASP A 70 13.85 -17.23 18.25
N GLU A 71 14.04 -17.92 17.13
CA GLU A 71 14.69 -17.35 15.94
C GLU A 71 13.90 -16.17 15.37
N ALA A 72 12.58 -16.31 15.26
CA ALA A 72 11.70 -15.27 14.76
C ALA A 72 11.65 -14.04 15.69
N ASP A 73 11.57 -14.26 17.00
CA ASP A 73 11.59 -13.18 17.99
C ASP A 73 12.97 -12.48 18.02
N ASN A 74 14.07 -13.23 17.93
CA ASN A 74 15.41 -12.66 17.84
C ASN A 74 15.60 -11.87 16.55
N TRP A 75 15.08 -12.36 15.42
CA TRP A 75 15.03 -11.60 14.18
C TRP A 75 14.26 -10.29 14.37
N LEU A 76 13.04 -10.35 14.92
CA LEU A 76 12.18 -9.19 15.11
C LEU A 76 12.82 -8.12 16.02
N LEU A 77 13.49 -8.55 17.10
CA LEU A 77 14.17 -7.66 18.03
C LEU A 77 15.37 -6.95 17.39
N ASN A 78 16.12 -7.65 16.54
CA ASN A 78 17.32 -7.09 15.90
C ASN A 78 17.04 -6.39 14.56
N HIS A 79 15.86 -6.59 13.98
CA HIS A 79 15.52 -6.01 12.68
C HIS A 79 15.40 -4.47 12.81
N PRO A 80 16.10 -3.65 12.00
CA PRO A 80 16.11 -2.20 12.19
C PRO A 80 14.71 -1.58 12.06
N ALA A 81 13.89 -2.09 11.13
CA ALA A 81 12.49 -1.69 11.00
C ALA A 81 11.65 -2.87 10.45
N PRO A 82 11.05 -3.67 11.33
CA PRO A 82 10.27 -4.85 10.94
C PRO A 82 9.14 -4.49 9.96
N PRO A 83 8.82 -5.36 9.00
CA PRO A 83 7.71 -5.15 8.07
C PRO A 83 6.38 -5.33 8.82
N HIS A 84 5.77 -4.25 9.29
CA HIS A 84 4.50 -4.34 10.02
C HIS A 84 3.41 -4.92 9.10
N GLY A 85 2.44 -5.66 9.62
CA GLY A 85 1.36 -6.27 8.83
C GLY A 85 1.79 -7.55 8.08
N ALA A 86 3.08 -7.72 7.80
CA ALA A 86 3.58 -8.91 7.12
C ALA A 86 3.30 -10.20 7.88
N VAL A 87 3.06 -11.27 7.11
CA VAL A 87 2.87 -12.62 7.64
C VAL A 87 4.16 -13.42 7.49
N ILE A 88 4.68 -13.93 8.60
CA ILE A 88 5.84 -14.82 8.64
C ILE A 88 5.43 -16.23 9.11
N GLY A 89 6.18 -17.23 8.66
CA GLY A 89 6.05 -18.61 9.14
C GLY A 89 7.00 -18.87 10.29
N VAL A 90 6.53 -19.59 11.29
CA VAL A 90 7.33 -20.10 12.40
C VAL A 90 6.96 -21.55 12.61
N ALA A 91 7.86 -22.47 12.28
CA ALA A 91 7.57 -23.91 12.21
C ALA A 91 6.33 -24.20 11.33
N SER A 92 5.24 -24.68 11.93
CA SER A 92 3.96 -24.95 11.26
C SER A 92 2.91 -23.86 11.46
N GLU A 93 3.27 -22.76 12.12
CA GLU A 93 2.35 -21.67 12.48
C GLU A 93 2.65 -20.40 11.66
N ARG A 94 1.67 -19.51 11.61
CA ARG A 94 1.73 -18.23 10.91
C ARG A 94 1.59 -17.10 11.92
N TYR A 95 2.34 -16.02 11.74
CA TYR A 95 2.35 -14.87 12.64
C TYR A 95 2.28 -13.57 11.86
N HIS A 96 1.47 -12.62 12.33
CA HIS A 96 1.55 -11.22 11.91
C HIS A 96 2.66 -10.49 12.67
N VAL A 97 3.43 -9.70 11.94
CA VAL A 97 4.40 -8.76 12.51
C VAL A 97 3.64 -7.50 12.96
N ALA A 98 3.49 -7.32 14.26
CA ALA A 98 3.01 -6.09 14.86
C ALA A 98 4.20 -5.19 15.16
N TYR A 99 4.35 -4.07 14.43
CA TYR A 99 5.41 -3.11 14.70
C TYR A 99 4.84 -1.69 14.73
N SER A 100 4.95 -1.05 15.89
CA SER A 100 4.70 0.38 16.06
C SER A 100 6.03 1.11 16.15
N ARG A 101 6.39 1.85 15.09
CA ARG A 101 7.61 2.65 15.05
C ARG A 101 7.69 3.66 16.19
N GLN A 102 6.57 4.29 16.52
CA GLN A 102 6.51 5.38 17.51
C GLN A 102 6.74 4.89 18.94
N LEU A 103 6.21 3.71 19.26
CA LEU A 103 6.33 3.10 20.58
C LEU A 103 7.54 2.16 20.67
N GLU A 104 8.27 1.99 19.57
CA GLU A 104 9.27 0.95 19.35
C GLU A 104 8.77 -0.45 19.75
N TYR A 105 7.43 -0.63 19.70
CA TYR A 105 6.77 -1.85 20.12
C TYR A 105 6.79 -2.85 18.96
N ARG A 106 7.23 -4.07 19.24
CA ARG A 106 7.40 -5.15 18.29
C ARG A 106 6.84 -6.42 18.89
N ASN A 107 5.94 -7.11 18.18
CA ASN A 107 5.41 -8.38 18.63
C ASN A 107 5.03 -9.27 17.44
N LEU A 108 5.04 -10.59 17.65
CA LEU A 108 4.50 -11.57 16.72
C LEU A 108 3.12 -12.03 17.22
N LEU A 109 2.09 -11.75 16.46
CA LEU A 109 0.72 -12.15 16.76
C LEU A 109 0.39 -13.44 16.01
N ARG A 110 0.15 -14.55 16.73
CA ARG A 110 -0.21 -15.83 16.11
C ARG A 110 -1.50 -15.68 15.33
N LEU A 111 -1.48 -16.11 14.09
CA LEU A 111 -2.67 -16.27 13.27
C LEU A 111 -3.33 -17.61 13.58
N PRO A 112 -4.64 -17.64 13.86
CA PRO A 112 -5.39 -18.89 13.91
C PRO A 112 -5.24 -19.65 12.59
N SER A 113 -5.17 -20.97 12.68
CA SER A 113 -5.26 -21.86 11.52
C SER A 113 -6.67 -21.84 10.93
N GLU A 114 -6.78 -22.24 9.66
CA GLU A 114 -8.08 -22.33 8.96
C GLU A 114 -9.08 -23.24 9.71
N ALA A 115 -8.59 -24.33 10.31
CA ALA A 115 -9.43 -25.21 11.13
C ALA A 115 -9.88 -24.56 12.45
N GLU A 116 -9.06 -23.69 13.04
CA GLU A 116 -9.46 -22.90 14.23
C GLU A 116 -10.49 -21.84 13.83
N LEU A 117 -10.30 -21.16 12.68
CA LEU A 117 -11.24 -20.17 12.16
C LEU A 117 -12.61 -20.80 11.84
N ALA A 118 -12.64 -21.94 11.17
CA ALA A 118 -13.89 -22.65 10.86
C ALA A 118 -14.65 -23.05 12.13
N GLN A 119 -13.94 -23.46 13.19
CA GLN A 119 -14.56 -23.75 14.49
C GLN A 119 -15.12 -22.50 15.19
N MET A 120 -14.47 -21.34 14.98
CA MET A 120 -14.95 -20.07 15.51
C MET A 120 -16.21 -19.61 14.77
N GLU A 121 -16.21 -19.67 13.43
CA GLU A 121 -17.39 -19.36 12.59
C GLU A 121 -18.59 -20.26 12.93
N GLU A 122 -18.37 -21.57 13.11
CA GLU A 122 -19.41 -22.52 13.54
C GLU A 122 -19.95 -22.23 14.95
N SER A 123 -19.18 -21.55 15.81
CA SER A 123 -19.57 -21.18 17.17
C SER A 123 -20.22 -19.79 17.28
N GLU A 124 -19.99 -18.92 16.30
CA GLU A 124 -20.58 -17.57 16.20
C GLU A 124 -22.04 -17.62 15.69
N ASP A 125 -22.42 -18.70 14.99
CA ASP A 125 -23.81 -18.97 14.55
C ASP A 125 -24.80 -19.22 15.72
N GLU A 126 -24.34 -19.35 16.98
CA GLU A 126 -25.20 -19.45 18.16
C GLU A 126 -25.38 -18.15 18.96
N GLY A 127 -24.83 -17.03 18.48
CA GLY A 127 -25.28 -15.72 18.93
C GLY A 127 -24.31 -14.59 18.73
N GLU A 128 -24.59 -13.73 17.76
CA GLU A 128 -24.52 -12.27 17.94
C GLU A 128 -25.19 -11.57 16.74
N ASP A 129 -26.32 -10.90 16.99
CA ASP A 129 -26.69 -9.68 16.27
C ASP A 129 -25.67 -8.58 16.64
N ALA A 130 -24.42 -8.74 16.21
CA ALA A 130 -23.49 -7.63 16.17
C ALA A 130 -23.80 -6.87 14.88
N ALA A 131 -24.65 -5.85 14.99
CA ALA A 131 -24.67 -4.80 13.99
C ALA A 131 -23.23 -4.26 13.91
N GLU A 132 -22.46 -4.70 12.91
CA GLU A 132 -21.28 -3.96 12.46
C GLU A 132 -21.78 -2.55 12.23
N ASP A 133 -21.38 -1.64 13.12
CA ASP A 133 -21.83 -0.27 13.09
C ASP A 133 -21.43 0.28 11.71
N GLU A 134 -22.41 0.42 10.79
CA GLU A 134 -22.30 1.03 9.45
C GLU A 134 -22.01 2.55 9.56
N THR A 135 -21.25 2.93 10.58
CA THR A 135 -20.81 4.29 10.80
C THR A 135 -19.67 4.59 9.83
N GLU A 136 -19.80 5.73 9.15
CA GLU A 136 -18.75 6.24 8.28
C GLU A 136 -17.44 6.33 9.07
N PRO A 137 -16.37 5.67 8.60
CA PRO A 137 -15.09 5.74 9.28
C PRO A 137 -14.59 7.20 9.28
N PRO A 138 -13.93 7.63 10.35
CA PRO A 138 -13.43 8.99 10.45
C PRO A 138 -12.46 9.28 9.31
N ASN A 139 -12.53 10.50 8.76
CA ASN A 139 -11.65 10.92 7.70
C ASN A 139 -10.17 10.86 8.17
N PRO A 140 -9.30 10.06 7.53
CA PRO A 140 -7.91 9.88 7.96
C PRO A 140 -7.06 11.15 7.81
N PHE A 141 -7.54 12.16 7.06
CA PHE A 141 -6.84 13.42 6.81
C PHE A 141 -7.17 14.53 7.83
N GLU A 142 -8.25 14.39 8.59
CA GLU A 142 -8.62 15.34 9.65
C GLU A 142 -7.93 15.01 10.98
N ARG A 143 -7.33 13.82 11.07
CA ARG A 143 -6.61 13.38 12.25
C ARG A 143 -5.22 13.99 12.32
N THR A 144 -4.72 14.13 13.55
CA THR A 144 -3.35 14.59 13.80
C THR A 144 -2.31 13.59 13.29
N ARG A 145 -2.70 12.33 13.00
CA ARG A 145 -1.82 11.27 12.51
C ARG A 145 -2.52 10.48 11.41
N PHE A 146 -1.79 10.28 10.31
CA PHE A 146 -2.21 9.44 9.19
C PHE A 146 -1.78 7.98 9.43
N SER A 147 -2.64 7.03 9.07
CA SER A 147 -2.38 5.59 9.14
C SER A 147 -2.90 4.93 7.86
N LEU A 148 -2.10 4.07 7.23
CA LEU A 148 -2.57 3.32 6.05
C LEU A 148 -3.79 2.45 6.38
N PHE A 149 -3.87 1.89 7.58
CA PHE A 149 -5.01 1.07 7.99
C PHE A 149 -6.31 1.89 8.05
N GLU A 150 -6.24 3.13 8.53
CA GLU A 150 -7.38 4.04 8.56
C GLU A 150 -7.75 4.48 7.14
N LEU A 151 -6.75 4.79 6.30
CA LEU A 151 -6.98 5.09 4.89
C LEU A 151 -7.64 3.91 4.16
N TYR A 152 -7.20 2.69 4.42
CA TYR A 152 -7.78 1.49 3.82
C TYR A 152 -9.26 1.36 4.17
N ARG A 153 -9.61 1.40 5.47
CA ARG A 153 -11.00 1.31 5.93
C ARG A 153 -11.86 2.40 5.32
N TRP A 154 -11.36 3.64 5.33
CA TRP A 154 -12.05 4.80 4.77
C TRP A 154 -12.23 4.71 3.25
N ALA A 155 -11.19 4.37 2.51
CA ALA A 155 -11.27 4.20 1.06
C ALA A 155 -12.23 3.07 0.69
N CYS A 156 -12.15 1.91 1.36
CA CYS A 156 -13.08 0.81 1.14
C CYS A 156 -14.53 1.20 1.40
N PHE A 157 -14.81 1.93 2.48
CA PHE A 157 -16.15 2.44 2.79
C PHE A 157 -16.70 3.31 1.65
N HIS A 158 -15.91 4.25 1.12
CA HIS A 158 -16.39 5.14 0.05
C HIS A 158 -16.41 4.50 -1.34
N LEU A 159 -15.51 3.56 -1.62
CA LEU A 159 -15.47 2.85 -2.90
C LEU A 159 -16.56 1.77 -3.02
N HIS A 160 -17.00 1.17 -1.91
CA HIS A 160 -18.00 0.11 -1.95
C HIS A 160 -19.34 0.54 -2.59
N PRO A 161 -19.98 1.67 -2.20
CA PRO A 161 -21.18 2.16 -2.88
C PRO A 161 -20.96 2.55 -4.35
N MET A 162 -19.73 2.85 -4.76
CA MET A 162 -19.41 3.09 -6.18
C MET A 162 -19.41 1.77 -6.94
N GLU A 163 -18.73 0.75 -6.41
CA GLU A 163 -18.65 -0.59 -6.99
C GLU A 163 -20.04 -1.18 -7.26
N GLN A 164 -20.98 -1.03 -6.31
CA GLN A 164 -22.35 -1.53 -6.44
C GLN A 164 -23.17 -0.86 -7.54
N ARG A 165 -22.87 0.40 -7.88
CA ARG A 165 -23.61 1.18 -8.88
C ARG A 165 -23.05 1.05 -10.29
N ILE A 166 -21.79 0.65 -10.42
CA ILE A 166 -21.08 0.56 -11.70
C ILE A 166 -21.47 -0.74 -12.40
N SER A 167 -22.03 -0.62 -13.60
CA SER A 167 -22.42 -1.78 -14.42
C SER A 167 -21.28 -2.34 -15.26
N SER A 168 -20.23 -1.55 -15.51
CA SER A 168 -19.10 -1.99 -16.33
C SER A 168 -18.23 -2.98 -15.55
N PRO A 169 -18.01 -4.22 -16.06
CA PRO A 169 -17.19 -5.21 -15.37
C PRO A 169 -15.73 -4.76 -15.26
N GLU A 170 -15.22 -4.04 -16.26
CA GLU A 170 -13.85 -3.50 -16.25
C GLU A 170 -13.66 -2.43 -15.17
N GLU A 171 -14.65 -1.54 -15.00
CA GLU A 171 -14.62 -0.49 -13.97
C GLU A 171 -14.76 -1.05 -12.55
N ARG A 172 -15.60 -2.08 -12.37
CA ARG A 172 -15.69 -2.82 -11.10
C ARG A 172 -14.38 -3.52 -10.77
N GLU A 173 -13.77 -4.19 -11.74
CA GLU A 173 -12.48 -4.85 -11.54
C GLU A 173 -11.38 -3.87 -11.17
N ALA A 174 -11.41 -2.64 -11.70
CA ALA A 174 -10.46 -1.60 -11.32
C ALA A 174 -10.61 -1.16 -9.85
N ILE A 175 -11.85 -1.03 -9.35
CA ILE A 175 -12.13 -0.78 -7.92
C ILE A 175 -11.68 -1.98 -7.08
N ARG A 176 -11.98 -3.21 -7.51
CA ARG A 176 -11.54 -4.44 -6.82
C ARG A 176 -10.01 -4.52 -6.73
N THR A 177 -9.32 -4.32 -7.85
CA THR A 177 -7.84 -4.31 -7.93
C THR A 177 -7.24 -3.31 -6.96
N THR A 178 -7.88 -2.15 -6.80
CA THR A 178 -7.45 -1.11 -5.86
C THR A 178 -7.56 -1.57 -4.41
N ARG A 179 -8.67 -2.20 -4.02
CA ARG A 179 -8.84 -2.74 -2.66
C ARG A 179 -7.76 -3.77 -2.36
N ILE A 180 -7.50 -4.67 -3.32
CA ILE A 180 -6.44 -5.67 -3.24
C ILE A 180 -5.04 -5.03 -3.19
N ALA A 181 -4.84 -3.86 -3.82
CA ALA A 181 -3.58 -3.12 -3.71
C ALA A 181 -3.31 -2.63 -2.28
N PHE A 182 -4.34 -2.23 -1.53
CA PHE A 182 -4.18 -1.90 -0.10
C PHE A 182 -3.79 -3.13 0.70
N ASP A 183 -4.48 -4.25 0.47
CA ASP A 183 -4.18 -5.52 1.12
C ASP A 183 -2.74 -5.95 0.83
N PHE A 184 -2.30 -5.82 -0.43
CA PHE A 184 -0.94 -6.12 -0.85
C PHE A 184 0.09 -5.28 -0.06
N VAL A 185 -0.07 -3.96 0.00
CA VAL A 185 0.90 -3.07 0.69
C VAL A 185 0.97 -3.38 2.18
N MET A 186 -0.17 -3.65 2.83
CA MET A 186 -0.19 -4.10 4.22
C MET A 186 0.47 -5.48 4.39
N TYR A 187 0.24 -6.37 3.43
CA TYR A 187 0.77 -7.73 3.46
C TYR A 187 2.29 -7.79 3.23
N VAL A 188 2.85 -6.97 2.34
CA VAL A 188 4.31 -6.91 2.15
C VAL A 188 5.03 -6.09 3.23
N GLY A 189 4.26 -5.39 4.06
CA GLY A 189 4.70 -4.54 5.15
C GLY A 189 5.31 -3.22 4.70
N GLU A 190 4.72 -2.62 3.66
CA GLU A 190 5.14 -1.34 3.08
C GLU A 190 4.20 -0.19 3.46
N GLU A 191 3.41 -0.33 4.53
CA GLU A 191 2.56 0.74 5.05
C GLU A 191 3.34 2.00 5.37
N HIS A 192 4.46 1.88 6.09
CA HIS A 192 5.32 3.02 6.37
C HIS A 192 5.97 3.59 5.09
N GLY A 193 6.29 2.73 4.11
CA GLY A 193 6.84 3.15 2.83
C GLY A 193 5.84 4.01 2.05
N PHE A 194 4.58 3.61 2.03
CA PHE A 194 3.51 4.38 1.40
C PHE A 194 3.18 5.67 2.17
N GLU A 195 3.21 5.66 3.50
CA GLU A 195 3.07 6.87 4.33
C GLU A 195 4.20 7.89 4.07
N ASP A 196 5.44 7.39 3.96
CA ASP A 196 6.62 8.19 3.61
C ASP A 196 6.49 8.78 2.19
N PHE A 197 5.93 8.02 1.25
CA PHE A 197 5.62 8.48 -0.11
C PHE A 197 4.59 9.61 -0.13
N LEU A 198 3.48 9.47 0.60
CA LEU A 198 2.45 10.52 0.70
C LEU A 198 3.00 11.81 1.32
N ARG A 199 3.83 11.69 2.36
CA ARG A 199 4.54 12.84 2.96
C ARG A 199 5.47 13.51 1.95
N SER A 200 6.20 12.73 1.16
CA SER A 200 7.09 13.25 0.11
C SER A 200 6.32 13.96 -1.00
N LEU A 201 5.13 13.46 -1.37
CA LEU A 201 4.24 14.12 -2.32
C LEU A 201 3.74 15.48 -1.79
N HIS A 202 3.42 15.58 -0.50
CA HIS A 202 3.09 16.87 0.11
C HIS A 202 4.28 17.84 0.12
N ALA A 203 5.49 17.34 0.45
CA ALA A 203 6.71 18.13 0.42
C ALA A 203 7.05 18.63 -1.00
N ALA A 204 6.84 17.81 -2.03
CA ALA A 204 7.08 18.18 -3.43
C ALA A 204 6.26 19.39 -3.90
N ARG A 205 5.10 19.64 -3.27
CA ARG A 205 4.23 20.78 -3.60
C ARG A 205 4.63 22.08 -2.88
N THR A 206 5.37 21.96 -1.79
CA THR A 206 5.65 23.07 -0.87
C THR A 206 7.13 23.44 -0.84
N SER A 207 8.02 22.53 -1.24
CA SER A 207 9.46 22.64 -1.10
C SER A 207 10.19 22.38 -2.41
N ARG A 208 11.37 22.97 -2.56
CA ARG A 208 12.26 22.66 -3.70
C ARG A 208 12.85 21.26 -3.54
N PRO A 209 13.14 20.55 -4.65
CA PRO A 209 13.87 19.29 -4.59
C PRO A 209 15.21 19.48 -3.89
N LEU A 210 15.61 18.49 -3.10
CA LEU A 210 16.88 18.46 -2.39
C LEU A 210 18.05 18.55 -3.37
N GLN A 211 17.92 17.84 -4.50
CA GLN A 211 18.92 17.82 -5.56
C GLN A 211 18.25 17.57 -6.91
N SER A 212 18.93 18.01 -7.98
CA SER A 212 18.50 17.80 -9.36
C SER A 212 19.58 17.02 -10.12
N PHE A 213 19.15 16.02 -10.87
CA PHE A 213 19.98 15.15 -11.70
C PHE A 213 19.51 15.20 -13.14
N ALA A 214 20.46 15.08 -14.07
CA ALA A 214 20.15 14.99 -15.50
C ALA A 214 19.57 13.61 -15.86
N THR A 215 20.05 12.53 -15.21
CA THR A 215 19.67 11.16 -15.51
C THR A 215 19.37 10.35 -14.25
N ARG A 216 18.65 9.25 -14.40
CA ARG A 216 18.29 8.35 -13.29
C ARG A 216 19.51 7.67 -12.70
N GLU A 217 20.46 7.25 -13.53
CA GLU A 217 21.69 6.58 -13.09
C GLU A 217 22.53 7.49 -12.18
N ALA A 218 22.58 8.79 -12.49
CA ALA A 218 23.25 9.78 -11.65
C ALA A 218 22.55 9.96 -10.29
N ALA A 219 21.21 9.94 -10.29
CA ALA A 219 20.42 10.02 -9.07
C ALA A 219 20.56 8.76 -8.21
N GLU A 220 20.58 7.58 -8.82
CA GLU A 220 20.79 6.30 -8.14
C GLU A 220 22.19 6.22 -7.53
N SER A 221 23.22 6.60 -8.28
CA SER A 221 24.60 6.69 -7.77
C SER A 221 24.71 7.63 -6.58
N TRP A 222 24.02 8.77 -6.62
CA TRP A 222 23.94 9.68 -5.47
C TRP A 222 23.21 9.03 -4.29
N LEU A 223 22.07 8.39 -4.56
CA LEU A 223 21.22 7.79 -3.54
C LEU A 223 21.96 6.70 -2.77
N GLU A 224 22.77 5.88 -3.43
CA GLU A 224 23.64 4.88 -2.81
C GLU A 224 24.60 5.46 -1.77
N THR A 225 25.03 6.70 -1.95
CA THR A 225 25.94 7.38 -1.00
C THR A 225 25.22 8.00 0.20
N GLN A 226 23.90 8.09 0.17
CA GLN A 226 23.14 8.70 1.25
C GLN A 226 22.98 7.72 2.43
N PRO A 227 23.07 8.19 3.69
CA PRO A 227 22.53 7.43 4.82
C PRO A 227 21.02 7.20 4.61
N GLU A 228 20.37 6.38 5.45
CA GLU A 228 18.92 6.16 5.36
C GLU A 228 18.21 7.52 5.20
N PRO A 229 17.61 7.80 4.02
CA PRO A 229 17.10 9.13 3.74
C PRO A 229 15.89 9.39 4.63
N PRO A 230 15.88 10.47 5.45
CA PRO A 230 14.73 10.77 6.27
C PRO A 230 13.61 11.31 5.37
N PRO A 231 12.42 10.68 5.35
CA PRO A 231 11.27 11.24 4.68
C PRO A 231 10.71 12.41 5.50
N PRO A 232 10.16 13.46 4.85
CA PRO A 232 9.99 13.57 3.40
C PRO A 232 11.26 14.05 2.67
N ALA A 233 11.62 13.39 1.57
CA ALA A 233 12.74 13.78 0.71
C ALA A 233 12.36 13.64 -0.77
N VAL A 234 12.68 14.66 -1.57
CA VAL A 234 12.31 14.75 -2.99
C VAL A 234 13.54 15.16 -3.80
N VAL A 235 13.75 14.52 -4.94
CA VAL A 235 14.77 14.91 -5.93
C VAL A 235 14.13 15.14 -7.29
N ALA A 236 14.80 15.90 -8.16
CA ALA A 236 14.41 16.06 -9.54
C ALA A 236 15.34 15.24 -10.44
N ILE A 237 14.78 14.53 -11.42
CA ILE A 237 15.53 13.75 -12.41
C ILE A 237 14.95 14.06 -13.78
N GLY A 238 15.75 14.64 -14.67
CA GLY A 238 15.29 15.00 -16.02
C GLY A 238 14.09 15.97 -16.03
N GLY A 239 13.91 16.76 -14.97
CA GLY A 239 12.77 17.68 -14.81
C GLY A 239 11.52 17.07 -14.16
N GLU A 240 11.51 15.77 -13.86
CA GLU A 240 10.44 15.11 -13.12
C GLU A 240 10.80 14.95 -11.63
N LEU A 241 9.80 14.92 -10.76
CA LEU A 241 10.00 14.79 -9.31
C LEU A 241 9.91 13.32 -8.87
N TYR A 242 10.81 12.94 -7.97
CA TYR A 242 10.88 11.60 -7.39
C TYR A 242 10.90 11.72 -5.87
N ALA A 243 10.06 10.94 -5.21
CA ALA A 243 10.15 10.70 -3.79
C ALA A 243 11.34 9.77 -3.54
N VAL A 244 12.21 10.19 -2.62
CA VAL A 244 13.28 9.34 -2.12
C VAL A 244 12.70 8.50 -1.01
N GLY A 245 12.60 7.19 -1.26
CA GLY A 245 12.12 6.21 -0.31
C GLY A 245 13.24 5.30 0.17
N TYR A 246 12.96 4.59 1.25
CA TYR A 246 13.78 3.51 1.74
C TYR A 246 12.88 2.34 2.10
N ASN A 247 12.97 1.27 1.32
CA ASN A 247 12.36 0.00 1.66
C ASN A 247 13.22 -0.64 2.75
N ARG A 248 12.75 -0.50 3.99
CA ARG A 248 13.48 -0.92 5.19
C ARG A 248 13.60 -2.42 5.33
N ARG A 249 12.66 -3.17 4.77
CA ARG A 249 12.66 -4.63 4.77
C ARG A 249 13.76 -5.19 3.89
N ARG A 250 13.92 -4.62 2.69
CA ARG A 250 14.91 -5.05 1.70
C ARG A 250 16.23 -4.28 1.83
N GLU A 251 16.26 -3.30 2.72
CA GLU A 251 17.36 -2.34 2.88
C GLU A 251 17.73 -1.61 1.58
N VAL A 252 16.78 -1.48 0.66
CA VAL A 252 17.00 -0.83 -0.65
C VAL A 252 16.45 0.59 -0.64
N ARG A 253 17.20 1.48 -1.26
CA ARG A 253 16.77 2.85 -1.51
C ARG A 253 16.01 2.87 -2.83
N VAL A 254 14.90 3.59 -2.85
CA VAL A 254 14.01 3.60 -4.01
C VAL A 254 13.74 5.04 -4.46
N LEU A 255 13.61 5.21 -5.78
CA LEU A 255 13.19 6.47 -6.40
C LEU A 255 11.82 6.26 -7.00
N ILE A 256 10.79 6.70 -6.28
CA ILE A 256 9.40 6.55 -6.69
C ILE A 256 8.98 7.83 -7.40
N ARG A 257 8.64 7.75 -8.68
CA ARG A 257 8.18 8.92 -9.43
C ARG A 257 6.92 9.48 -8.78
N ILE A 258 6.92 10.79 -8.53
CA ILE A 258 5.73 11.49 -8.07
C ILE A 258 4.88 11.78 -9.31
N PRO A 259 3.64 11.23 -9.40
CA PRO A 259 2.77 11.51 -10.53
C PRO A 259 2.44 13.01 -10.56
N GLN A 260 2.42 13.57 -11.77
CA GLN A 260 2.07 14.96 -11.96
C GLN A 260 0.61 15.19 -11.61
N GLN A 261 0.26 16.42 -11.24
CA GLN A 261 -1.13 16.75 -10.91
C GLN A 261 -2.08 16.42 -12.06
N ARG A 262 -1.66 16.60 -13.32
CA ARG A 262 -2.43 16.15 -14.49
C ARG A 262 -2.57 14.64 -14.64
N GLU A 263 -1.71 13.80 -14.07
CA GLU A 263 -1.89 12.33 -14.11
C GLU A 263 -2.86 11.89 -13.00
N LEU A 264 -2.99 12.72 -11.97
CA LEU A 264 -4.00 12.59 -10.93
C LEU A 264 -5.34 13.23 -11.34
N ASP A 265 -5.32 14.22 -12.22
CA ASP A 265 -6.49 15.02 -12.64
C ASP A 265 -6.93 14.77 -14.10
N ALA A 266 -6.10 14.15 -14.96
CA ALA A 266 -6.34 14.00 -16.40
C ALA A 266 -5.71 12.71 -17.02
N GLY A 267 -6.33 12.23 -18.10
CA GLY A 267 -5.94 11.05 -18.87
C GLY A 267 -4.57 11.13 -19.58
N PRO A 268 -4.15 10.06 -20.30
CA PRO A 268 -2.81 9.94 -20.86
C PRO A 268 -2.53 11.04 -21.90
N PRO A 269 -1.25 11.42 -22.12
CA PRO A 269 -0.91 12.27 -23.25
C PRO A 269 -1.40 11.58 -24.53
N ALA A 270 -2.11 12.32 -25.37
CA ALA A 270 -2.37 11.89 -26.73
C ALA A 270 -1.05 11.45 -27.35
N ALA A 271 -0.99 10.19 -27.82
CA ALA A 271 0.13 9.71 -28.58
C ALA A 271 0.34 10.65 -29.77
N VAL A 272 1.51 11.28 -29.84
CA VAL A 272 2.01 12.00 -31.01
C VAL A 272 2.74 11.00 -31.89
#